data_AF-A0A926MVA9-F1
#
_entry.id   AF-A0A926MVA9-F1
#
_cell.length_a   1.000
_cell.length_b   1.000
_cell.length_c   1.000
_cell.angle_alpha   90.00
_cell.angle_beta   90.00
_cell.angle_gamma   90.00
#
_symmetry.space_group_name_H-M   'P 1'
#
loop_
_entity.id
_entity.type
_entity.pdbx_description
1 polymer ?
#
loop_
_entity_poly.entity_id
_entity_poly.type
_entity_poly.pdbx_seq_one_letter_code
_entity_poly.pdbx_strand_id
1 'polypeptide(L)'
;MSFYVKKLYDNELGYRKGIPNKAGKFLLVSKKRADFFPLHKADEIDPSMSLGIIIDEMKHLVHAEYTHDNDPSSGHRGNDRRIYLNEEIDQNGEFFKPGYYIVFFKYLDTEDKETKYILYRFTPDHKQYDLLEKITNQTNHLIFDNLDFINTEDRTYKEATISKKTTTRISDRLARNIHDIYSNQAEFRYAIRDIYDHKCCITGESIDTGETINCQAAHIKPWQFNGNHSTDNGMLMSLDFHWAFDRGCFTIDQSYEIR
;
A
#
# COMPACT_ATOMS: atom_id res chain seq x y z
N MET A 1 14.83 12.86 7.44
CA MET A 1 13.61 12.81 6.63
C MET A 1 14.04 12.85 5.18
N SER A 2 13.40 12.12 4.28
CA SER A 2 13.78 12.15 2.87
C SER A 2 12.54 12.20 1.98
N PHE A 3 12.69 12.87 0.86
CA PHE A 3 11.65 13.11 -0.13
C PHE A 3 12.10 12.52 -1.46
N TYR A 4 11.26 11.69 -2.06
CA TYR A 4 11.47 11.19 -3.41
C TYR A 4 10.70 12.07 -4.38
N VAL A 5 11.41 12.83 -5.20
CA VAL A 5 10.83 13.74 -6.19
C VAL A 5 10.92 13.11 -7.56
N LYS A 6 9.80 13.12 -8.28
CA LYS A 6 9.72 12.60 -9.63
C LYS A 6 8.86 13.46 -10.55
N LYS A 7 9.34 13.67 -11.78
CA LYS A 7 8.53 14.21 -12.88
C LYS A 7 7.85 13.09 -13.64
N LEU A 8 6.58 13.27 -13.99
CA LEU A 8 5.75 12.28 -14.67
C LEU A 8 5.83 12.41 -16.20
N TYR A 9 5.81 11.28 -16.89
CA TYR A 9 5.92 11.21 -18.35
C TYR A 9 4.89 10.25 -18.98
N ASP A 10 4.66 10.40 -20.28
CA ASP A 10 3.69 9.62 -21.05
C ASP A 10 3.82 8.10 -20.88
N ASN A 11 5.05 7.60 -20.79
CA ASN A 11 5.37 6.17 -20.81
C ASN A 11 4.87 5.41 -19.57
N GLU A 12 4.74 6.07 -18.42
CA GLU A 12 4.25 5.43 -17.19
C GLU A 12 2.76 5.73 -16.94
N LEU A 13 2.26 6.84 -17.48
CA LEU A 13 0.85 7.25 -17.34
C LEU A 13 -0.08 6.62 -18.38
N GLY A 14 0.41 5.64 -19.13
CA GLY A 14 -0.39 4.88 -20.09
C GLY A 14 -0.79 5.70 -21.34
N TYR A 15 -0.06 6.76 -21.67
CA TYR A 15 -0.32 7.56 -22.87
C TYR A 15 0.26 6.87 -24.12
N ARG A 16 -0.50 6.89 -25.22
CA ARG A 16 0.02 6.53 -26.55
C ARG A 16 -0.40 7.59 -27.57
N LYS A 17 0.59 8.16 -28.28
CA LYS A 17 0.37 9.23 -29.26
C LYS A 17 -0.44 10.40 -28.66
N GLY A 18 -0.16 10.77 -27.41
CA GLY A 18 -0.86 11.85 -26.69
C GLY A 18 -2.25 11.50 -26.12
N ILE A 19 -2.72 10.26 -26.30
CA ILE A 19 -4.04 9.82 -25.78
C ILE A 19 -3.84 9.02 -24.49
N PRO A 20 -4.45 9.41 -23.35
CA PRO A 20 -4.37 8.66 -22.09
C PRO A 20 -5.12 7.31 -22.18
N ASN A 21 -4.87 6.43 -21.21
CA ASN A 21 -5.57 5.14 -21.06
C ASN A 21 -5.43 4.20 -22.28
N LYS A 22 -4.27 4.23 -22.94
CA LYS A 22 -3.94 3.34 -24.07
C LYS A 22 -2.90 2.27 -23.73
N ALA A 23 -2.34 2.32 -22.52
CA ALA A 23 -1.46 1.30 -21.94
C ALA A 23 -1.67 1.24 -20.42
N GLY A 24 -1.01 0.28 -19.78
CA GLY A 24 -1.01 0.17 -18.32
C GLY A 24 -0.47 1.45 -17.68
N LYS A 25 -1.05 1.84 -16.54
CA LYS A 25 -0.71 3.04 -15.79
C LYS A 25 -0.04 2.65 -14.48
N PHE A 26 1.09 3.26 -14.20
CA PHE A 26 1.85 3.07 -12.97
C PHE A 26 2.76 4.26 -12.72
N LEU A 27 3.25 4.40 -11.50
CA LEU A 27 4.33 5.32 -11.18
C LEU A 27 5.65 4.55 -11.22
N LEU A 28 6.56 4.99 -12.08
CA LEU A 28 7.87 4.36 -12.24
C LEU A 28 8.78 4.74 -11.07
N VAL A 29 9.45 3.75 -10.50
CA VAL A 29 10.51 3.94 -9.50
C VAL A 29 11.85 3.53 -10.12
N SER A 30 12.77 4.50 -10.23
CA SER A 30 14.10 4.25 -10.80
C SER A 30 14.89 3.21 -10.00
N LYS A 31 15.53 2.27 -10.69
CA LYS A 31 16.48 1.31 -10.10
C LYS A 31 17.58 1.97 -9.25
N LYS A 32 18.06 3.16 -9.64
CA LYS A 32 19.13 3.89 -8.92
C LYS A 32 18.66 4.49 -7.59
N ARG A 33 17.36 4.60 -7.38
CA ARG A 33 16.72 5.26 -6.22
C ARG A 33 15.67 4.35 -5.57
N ALA A 34 15.80 3.04 -5.77
CA ALA A 34 14.85 2.04 -5.27
C ALA A 34 14.90 1.89 -3.74
N ASP A 35 16.02 2.26 -3.13
CA ASP A 35 16.31 2.27 -1.69
C ASP A 35 15.40 3.20 -0.88
N PHE A 36 14.74 4.16 -1.53
CA PHE A 36 13.72 4.99 -0.88
C PHE A 36 12.48 4.17 -0.46
N PHE A 37 12.09 3.21 -1.30
CA PHE A 37 10.98 2.30 -1.07
C PHE A 37 11.49 0.98 -0.46
N PRO A 38 10.63 0.13 0.11
CA PRO A 38 11.07 -1.15 0.63
C PRO A 38 11.65 -1.99 -0.51
N LEU A 39 12.75 -2.70 -0.26
CA LEU A 39 13.36 -3.55 -1.27
C LEU A 39 12.68 -4.91 -1.28
N HIS A 40 12.36 -5.39 -2.48
CA HIS A 40 11.97 -6.78 -2.69
C HIS A 40 13.14 -7.73 -2.50
N LYS A 41 12.85 -8.99 -2.19
CA LYS A 41 13.89 -10.03 -2.18
C LYS A 41 14.44 -10.24 -3.60
N ALA A 42 15.75 -10.34 -3.71
CA ALA A 42 16.45 -10.32 -5.00
C ALA A 42 16.35 -11.64 -5.78
N ASP A 43 15.99 -12.73 -5.10
CA ASP A 43 15.87 -14.09 -5.62
C ASP A 43 14.45 -14.46 -6.09
N GLU A 44 13.47 -13.61 -5.83
CA GLU A 44 12.09 -13.80 -6.29
C GLU A 44 11.89 -13.21 -7.71
N ILE A 45 11.08 -13.88 -8.53
CA ILE A 45 10.65 -13.41 -9.85
C ILE A 45 9.33 -12.64 -9.72
N ASP A 46 9.28 -11.45 -10.31
CA ASP A 46 8.21 -10.46 -10.20
C ASP A 46 7.68 -10.27 -8.77
N PRO A 47 8.56 -10.07 -7.77
CA PRO A 47 8.11 -9.96 -6.40
C PRO A 47 7.29 -8.70 -6.22
N SER A 48 6.33 -8.78 -5.31
CA SER A 48 5.46 -7.67 -5.01
C SER A 48 4.96 -7.65 -3.57
N MET A 49 4.58 -6.45 -3.16
CA MET A 49 4.06 -6.10 -1.84
C MET A 49 3.14 -4.89 -1.98
N SER A 50 2.44 -4.50 -0.92
CA SER A 50 1.66 -3.26 -0.90
C SER A 50 2.35 -2.13 -0.14
N LEU A 51 2.23 -0.92 -0.66
CA LEU A 51 2.63 0.33 0.00
C LEU A 51 1.40 1.09 0.47
N GLY A 52 1.34 1.46 1.75
CA GLY A 52 0.36 2.42 2.25
C GLY A 52 0.75 3.83 1.84
N ILE A 53 -0.04 4.45 0.95
CA ILE A 53 0.22 5.78 0.40
C ILE A 53 -0.99 6.69 0.65
N ILE A 54 -0.81 7.73 1.45
CA ILE A 54 -1.81 8.79 1.63
C ILE A 54 -1.67 9.76 0.46
N ILE A 55 -2.75 9.96 -0.29
CA ILE A 55 -2.84 10.98 -1.33
C ILE A 55 -3.27 12.29 -0.67
N ASP A 56 -2.31 13.19 -0.45
CA ASP A 56 -2.52 14.38 0.40
C ASP A 56 -3.71 15.22 -0.06
N GLU A 57 -3.82 15.47 -1.36
CA GLU A 57 -4.88 16.28 -1.97
C GLU A 57 -6.28 15.67 -1.78
N MET A 58 -6.38 14.33 -1.81
CA MET A 58 -7.65 13.61 -1.68
C MET A 58 -7.96 13.20 -0.24
N LYS A 59 -6.95 13.23 0.65
CA LYS A 59 -7.01 12.65 2.00
C LYS A 59 -7.49 11.19 1.95
N HIS A 60 -6.90 10.41 1.05
CA HIS A 60 -7.27 9.01 0.81
C HIS A 60 -6.03 8.12 0.96
N LEU A 61 -6.10 7.09 1.82
CA LEU A 61 -5.05 6.10 1.98
C LEU A 61 -5.25 4.95 0.99
N VAL A 62 -4.30 4.72 0.10
CA VAL A 62 -4.31 3.57 -0.82
C VAL A 62 -3.21 2.60 -0.44
N HIS A 63 -3.58 1.34 -0.20
CA HIS A 63 -2.65 0.22 -0.17
C HIS A 63 -2.39 -0.24 -1.61
N ALA A 64 -1.45 0.43 -2.26
CA ALA A 64 -1.14 0.29 -3.68
C ALA A 64 -0.16 -0.85 -3.94
N GLU A 65 -0.37 -1.58 -5.03
CA GLU A 65 0.53 -2.68 -5.41
C GLU A 65 1.88 -2.13 -5.87
N TYR A 66 2.96 -2.67 -5.32
CA TYR A 66 4.33 -2.31 -5.65
C TYR A 66 5.13 -3.54 -6.07
N THR A 67 5.47 -3.58 -7.35
CA THR A 67 6.10 -4.73 -8.00
C THR A 67 7.50 -4.38 -8.48
N HIS A 68 8.40 -5.34 -8.41
CA HIS A 68 9.67 -5.32 -9.13
C HIS A 68 9.53 -6.20 -10.37
N ASP A 69 9.37 -5.59 -11.54
CA ASP A 69 9.28 -6.30 -12.81
C ASP A 69 10.70 -6.72 -13.21
N ASN A 70 11.05 -7.97 -12.88
CA ASN A 70 12.40 -8.52 -13.05
C ASN A 70 12.41 -9.85 -13.83
N ASP A 71 11.25 -10.34 -14.28
CA ASP A 71 11.14 -11.58 -15.04
C ASP A 71 11.93 -11.49 -16.35
N PRO A 72 13.00 -12.30 -16.53
CA PRO A 72 13.79 -12.32 -17.75
C PRO A 72 13.03 -12.89 -18.95
N SER A 73 11.93 -13.61 -18.73
CA SER A 73 11.05 -14.14 -19.77
C SER A 73 10.07 -13.08 -20.30
N SER A 74 9.86 -12.00 -19.53
CA SER A 74 9.02 -10.89 -19.95
C SER A 74 9.65 -10.14 -21.14
N GLY A 75 8.80 -9.57 -21.99
CA GLY A 75 9.25 -8.61 -23.01
C GLY A 75 9.81 -7.30 -22.41
N HIS A 76 9.71 -7.12 -21.10
CA HIS A 76 10.08 -5.91 -20.37
C HIS A 76 11.52 -6.02 -19.83
N ARG A 77 12.47 -5.45 -20.55
CA ARG A 77 13.90 -5.46 -20.17
C ARG A 77 14.29 -4.44 -19.09
N GLY A 78 13.32 -3.73 -18.50
CA GLY A 78 13.56 -2.58 -17.64
C GLY A 78 14.19 -2.93 -16.30
N ASN A 79 13.86 -4.11 -15.74
CA ASN A 79 14.24 -4.46 -14.37
C ASN A 79 13.86 -3.32 -13.39
N ASP A 80 12.65 -2.79 -13.61
CA ASP A 80 12.14 -1.55 -13.03
C ASP A 80 11.11 -1.85 -11.95
N ARG A 81 10.92 -0.89 -11.05
CA ARG A 81 9.89 -0.99 -10.00
C ARG A 81 8.71 -0.10 -10.33
N ARG A 82 7.51 -0.59 -10.06
CA ARG A 82 6.26 0.05 -10.45
C ARG A 82 5.29 0.08 -9.28
N ILE A 83 4.74 1.27 -9.01
CA ILE A 83 3.64 1.45 -8.06
C ILE A 83 2.34 1.59 -8.87
N TYR A 84 1.44 0.64 -8.71
CA TYR A 84 0.12 0.64 -9.36
C TYR A 84 -0.89 1.33 -8.44
N LEU A 85 -0.91 2.66 -8.54
CA LEU A 85 -1.82 3.53 -7.81
C LEU A 85 -2.93 4.11 -8.70
N ASN A 86 -2.62 4.31 -9.98
CA ASN A 86 -3.45 5.04 -10.93
C ASN A 86 -4.84 4.43 -11.15
N GLU A 87 -4.99 3.11 -11.05
CA GLU A 87 -6.29 2.45 -11.24
C GLU A 87 -7.28 2.78 -10.12
N GLU A 88 -6.79 3.12 -8.92
CA GLU A 88 -7.64 3.43 -7.78
C GLU A 88 -8.05 4.91 -7.77
N ILE A 89 -7.12 5.82 -8.07
CA ILE A 89 -7.34 7.27 -7.87
C ILE A 89 -7.36 8.09 -9.16
N ASP A 90 -7.00 7.50 -10.30
CA ASP A 90 -6.84 8.21 -11.57
C ASP A 90 -7.35 7.40 -12.76
N GLN A 91 -8.58 6.89 -12.64
CA GLN A 91 -9.19 6.01 -13.64
C GLN A 91 -9.27 6.67 -15.03
N ASN A 92 -9.56 7.98 -15.07
CA ASN A 92 -9.70 8.72 -16.32
C ASN A 92 -8.37 9.31 -16.84
N GLY A 93 -7.28 9.28 -16.07
CA GLY A 93 -6.00 9.90 -16.47
C GLY A 93 -6.04 11.43 -16.41
N GLU A 94 -6.82 11.98 -15.48
CA GLU A 94 -7.00 13.42 -15.29
C GLU A 94 -6.19 13.95 -14.10
N PHE A 95 -5.93 13.10 -13.11
CA PHE A 95 -5.21 13.48 -11.90
C PHE A 95 -3.72 13.54 -12.14
N PHE A 96 -3.14 12.48 -12.72
CA PHE A 96 -1.74 12.47 -13.14
C PHE A 96 -1.62 12.79 -14.63
N LYS A 97 -0.89 13.86 -14.95
CA LYS A 97 -0.60 14.25 -16.33
C LYS A 97 0.90 14.34 -16.59
N PRO A 98 1.35 14.11 -17.83
CA PRO A 98 2.72 14.33 -18.22
C PRO A 98 3.19 15.75 -17.87
N GLY A 99 4.41 15.86 -17.36
CA GLY A 99 5.00 17.11 -16.88
C GLY A 99 4.73 17.40 -15.40
N TYR A 100 3.70 16.81 -14.78
CA TYR A 100 3.46 17.04 -13.35
C TYR A 100 4.58 16.45 -12.49
N TYR A 101 4.81 17.06 -11.33
CA TYR A 101 5.68 16.50 -10.31
C TYR A 101 4.85 15.76 -9.27
N ILE A 102 5.42 14.66 -8.79
CA ILE A 102 4.99 14.01 -7.57
C ILE A 102 6.14 13.96 -6.58
N VAL A 103 5.81 14.05 -5.31
CA VAL A 103 6.76 13.95 -4.21
C VAL A 103 6.23 12.92 -3.22
N PHE A 104 7.02 11.90 -2.93
CA PHE A 104 6.75 11.00 -1.82
C PHE A 104 7.53 11.44 -0.59
N PHE A 105 6.85 11.54 0.53
CA PHE A 105 7.46 11.62 1.85
C PHE A 105 7.28 10.28 2.56
N LYS A 106 8.36 9.75 3.12
CA LYS A 106 8.37 8.47 3.85
C LYS A 106 8.36 8.73 5.36
N TYR A 107 7.48 8.07 6.08
CA TYR A 107 7.45 8.12 7.55
C TYR A 107 7.17 6.74 8.15
N LEU A 108 7.53 6.58 9.43
CA LEU A 108 7.14 5.43 10.23
C LEU A 108 5.82 5.74 10.92
N ASP A 109 4.78 4.99 10.57
CA ASP A 109 3.49 5.04 11.26
C ASP A 109 3.65 4.42 12.65
N THR A 110 3.25 5.14 13.71
CA THR A 110 3.46 4.68 15.09
C THR A 110 2.40 3.70 15.56
N GLU A 111 1.21 3.73 14.96
CA GLU A 111 0.09 2.87 15.31
C GLU A 111 0.33 1.47 14.74
N ASP A 112 0.56 1.40 13.43
CA ASP A 112 0.74 0.15 12.70
C ASP A 112 2.21 -0.31 12.71
N LYS A 113 3.15 0.55 13.15
CA LYS A 113 4.62 0.33 13.13
C LYS A 113 5.16 -0.06 11.75
N GLU A 114 4.52 0.43 10.71
CA GLU A 114 4.89 0.19 9.33
C GLU A 114 5.35 1.47 8.64
N THR A 115 6.15 1.32 7.58
CA THR A 115 6.51 2.47 6.75
C THR A 115 5.34 2.83 5.85
N LYS A 116 4.85 4.06 5.98
CA LYS A 116 3.84 4.64 5.09
C LYS A 116 4.42 5.83 4.32
N TYR A 117 3.69 6.24 3.30
CA TYR A 117 4.07 7.31 2.41
C TYR A 117 2.97 8.34 2.32
N ILE A 118 3.35 9.60 2.06
CA ILE A 118 2.43 10.64 1.62
C ILE A 118 2.86 11.06 0.21
N LEU A 119 1.91 11.08 -0.72
CA LEU A 119 2.09 11.55 -2.08
C LEU A 119 1.53 12.97 -2.20
N TYR A 120 2.40 13.91 -2.54
CA TYR A 120 2.06 15.27 -2.93
C TYR A 120 2.17 15.42 -4.44
N ARG A 121 1.22 16.13 -5.03
CA ARG A 121 1.17 16.37 -6.49
C ARG A 121 1.32 17.86 -6.76
N PHE A 122 2.16 18.20 -7.73
CA PHE A 122 2.41 19.58 -8.15
C PHE A 122 2.21 19.72 -9.65
N THR A 123 1.23 20.53 -10.03
CA THR A 123 0.94 20.93 -11.42
C THR A 123 1.64 22.25 -11.76
N PRO A 124 1.76 22.62 -13.05
CA PRO A 124 2.34 23.90 -13.47
C PRO A 124 1.71 25.15 -12.85
N ASP A 125 0.46 25.05 -12.37
CA ASP A 125 -0.24 26.18 -11.72
C ASP A 125 0.18 26.38 -10.26
N HIS A 126 0.92 25.44 -9.66
CA HIS A 126 1.40 25.55 -8.29
C HIS A 126 2.65 26.43 -8.22
N LYS A 127 2.71 27.34 -7.24
CA LYS A 127 3.87 28.23 -7.01
C LYS A 127 5.19 27.46 -6.81
N GLN A 128 5.10 26.25 -6.26
CA GLN A 128 6.24 25.38 -5.97
C GLN A 128 6.77 24.65 -7.22
N TYR A 129 6.03 24.65 -8.33
CA TYR A 129 6.39 23.92 -9.53
C TYR A 129 7.72 24.41 -10.13
N ASP A 130 7.90 25.73 -10.26
CA ASP A 130 9.14 26.32 -10.78
C ASP A 130 10.35 26.02 -9.88
N LEU A 131 10.13 25.93 -8.56
CA LEU A 131 11.17 25.51 -7.63
C LEU A 131 11.58 24.06 -7.90
N LEU A 132 10.61 23.16 -8.08
CA LEU A 132 10.86 21.75 -8.44
C LEU A 132 11.60 21.63 -9.77
N GLU A 133 11.22 22.36 -10.80
CA GLU A 133 11.96 22.41 -12.08
C GLU A 133 13.42 22.82 -11.87
N LYS A 134 13.65 23.89 -11.10
CA LYS A 134 14.99 24.42 -10.83
C LYS A 134 15.86 23.43 -10.05
N ILE A 135 15.35 22.85 -8.96
CA ILE A 135 16.16 21.96 -8.10
C ILE A 135 16.37 20.58 -8.73
N THR A 136 15.44 20.12 -9.58
CA THR A 136 15.59 18.83 -10.25
C THR A 136 16.47 18.90 -11.48
N ASN A 137 16.58 20.08 -12.12
CA ASN A 137 17.44 20.33 -13.26
C ASN A 137 17.34 19.24 -14.34
N GLN A 138 16.10 18.96 -14.76
CA GLN A 138 15.74 17.92 -15.76
C GLN A 138 16.07 16.47 -15.35
N THR A 139 16.44 16.22 -14.10
CA THR A 139 16.63 14.86 -13.58
C THR A 139 15.30 14.29 -13.11
N ASN A 140 14.93 13.13 -13.66
CA ASN A 140 13.60 12.56 -13.46
C ASN A 140 13.33 12.02 -12.04
N HIS A 141 14.36 11.54 -11.34
CA HIS A 141 14.23 10.89 -10.03
C HIS A 141 15.33 11.36 -9.10
N LEU A 142 14.95 12.06 -8.03
CA LEU A 142 15.89 12.60 -7.04
C LEU A 142 15.39 12.35 -5.63
N ILE A 143 16.34 12.30 -4.70
CA ILE A 143 16.06 12.27 -3.27
C ILE A 143 16.57 13.58 -2.69
N PHE A 144 15.74 14.24 -1.89
CA PHE A 144 16.09 15.43 -1.13
C PHE A 144 15.91 15.15 0.35
N ASP A 145 16.81 15.67 1.18
CA ASP A 145 16.69 15.54 2.65
C ASP A 145 15.67 16.53 3.23
N ASN A 146 15.37 17.60 2.48
CA ASN A 146 14.46 18.64 2.91
C ASN A 146 13.71 19.30 1.74
N LEU A 147 12.41 19.57 1.95
CA LEU A 147 11.54 20.36 1.09
C LEU A 147 10.59 21.19 1.98
N ASP A 148 11.06 22.36 2.41
CA ASP A 148 10.39 23.20 3.44
C ASP A 148 8.96 23.63 3.09
N PHE A 149 8.59 23.59 1.81
CA PHE A 149 7.25 23.95 1.36
C PHE A 149 6.21 22.82 1.51
N ILE A 150 6.62 21.63 1.96
CA ILE A 150 5.75 20.47 2.18
C ILE A 150 5.46 20.32 3.67
N ASN A 151 4.17 20.34 4.03
CA ASN A 151 3.74 19.99 5.39
C ASN A 151 3.72 18.47 5.58
N THR A 152 4.66 17.95 6.38
CA THR A 152 4.82 16.52 6.66
C THR A 152 4.12 16.03 7.94
N GLU A 153 3.52 16.95 8.69
CA GLU A 153 2.84 16.63 9.96
C GLU A 153 1.38 16.23 9.74
N ASP A 154 0.75 16.71 8.67
CA ASP A 154 -0.61 16.28 8.31
C ASP A 154 -0.57 14.90 7.65
N ARG A 155 -0.94 13.89 8.43
CA ARG A 155 -1.02 12.48 8.02
C ARG A 155 -2.46 11.97 8.00
N THR A 156 -3.42 12.89 7.95
CA THR A 156 -4.84 12.54 8.04
C THR A 156 -5.36 12.01 6.71
N TYR A 157 -6.27 11.06 6.79
CA TYR A 157 -7.05 10.55 5.67
C TYR A 157 -8.48 10.27 6.14
N LYS A 158 -9.44 10.34 5.22
CA LYS A 158 -10.88 10.11 5.47
C LYS A 158 -11.34 8.75 4.98
N GLU A 159 -10.65 8.21 3.99
CA GLU A 159 -10.98 6.97 3.32
C GLU A 159 -9.72 6.12 3.17
N ALA A 160 -9.90 4.80 3.18
CA ALA A 160 -8.82 3.85 2.96
C ALA A 160 -9.27 2.73 2.01
N THR A 161 -8.43 2.42 1.02
CA THR A 161 -8.71 1.39 0.01
C THR A 161 -7.52 0.46 -0.15
N ILE A 162 -7.80 -0.85 -0.27
CA ILE A 162 -6.81 -1.82 -0.76
C ILE A 162 -7.03 -1.99 -2.25
N SER A 163 -5.98 -1.76 -3.06
CA SER A 163 -6.13 -1.78 -4.52
C SER A 163 -6.64 -3.11 -5.04
N LYS A 164 -7.39 -3.11 -6.14
CA LYS A 164 -7.90 -4.32 -6.81
C LYS A 164 -6.77 -5.28 -7.16
N LYS A 165 -5.62 -4.74 -7.56
CA LYS A 165 -4.43 -5.53 -7.87
C LYS A 165 -3.85 -6.19 -6.62
N THR A 166 -3.78 -5.47 -5.50
CA THR A 166 -3.34 -6.03 -4.21
C THR A 166 -4.31 -7.09 -3.70
N THR A 167 -5.62 -6.86 -3.74
CA THR A 167 -6.63 -7.85 -3.31
C THR A 167 -6.59 -9.12 -4.16
N THR A 168 -6.44 -8.99 -5.49
CA THR A 168 -6.27 -10.12 -6.40
C THR A 168 -5.03 -10.94 -6.01
N ARG A 169 -3.87 -10.29 -5.80
CA ARG A 169 -2.65 -10.98 -5.37
C ARG A 169 -2.82 -11.71 -4.04
N ILE A 170 -3.45 -11.08 -3.05
CA ILE A 170 -3.68 -11.71 -1.74
C ILE A 170 -4.52 -12.98 -1.92
N SER A 171 -5.59 -12.89 -2.70
CA SER A 171 -6.48 -14.02 -2.98
C SER A 171 -5.74 -15.16 -3.70
N ASP A 172 -4.92 -14.83 -4.70
CA ASP A 172 -4.08 -15.80 -5.42
C ASP A 172 -3.01 -16.45 -4.52
N ARG A 173 -2.52 -15.74 -3.50
CA ARG A 173 -1.61 -16.28 -2.48
C ARG A 173 -2.33 -17.25 -1.56
N LEU A 174 -3.49 -16.84 -1.03
CA LEU A 174 -4.33 -17.67 -0.17
C LEU A 174 -4.71 -18.99 -0.85
N ALA A 175 -5.09 -18.94 -2.12
CA ALA A 175 -5.44 -20.13 -2.89
C ALA A 175 -4.29 -21.14 -3.05
N ARG A 176 -3.03 -20.69 -2.92
CA ARG A 176 -1.83 -21.54 -3.03
C ARG A 176 -1.32 -22.01 -1.67
N ASN A 177 -1.30 -21.12 -0.69
CA ASN A 177 -0.87 -21.41 0.67
C ASN A 177 -1.62 -20.52 1.65
N ILE A 178 -2.43 -21.15 2.49
CA ILE A 178 -3.20 -20.42 3.50
C ILE A 178 -2.30 -19.80 4.57
N HIS A 179 -1.08 -20.32 4.80
CA HIS A 179 -0.14 -19.92 5.86
C HIS A 179 0.87 -18.83 5.41
N ASP A 180 0.48 -17.96 4.48
CA ASP A 180 1.39 -16.95 3.94
C ASP A 180 1.60 -15.77 4.91
N ILE A 181 2.73 -15.08 4.75
CA ILE A 181 3.08 -13.88 5.52
C ILE A 181 2.82 -12.64 4.67
N TYR A 182 1.97 -11.76 5.17
CA TYR A 182 1.57 -10.54 4.47
C TYR A 182 2.51 -9.35 4.77
N SER A 183 2.62 -8.44 3.80
CA SER A 183 3.62 -7.36 3.83
C SER A 183 3.28 -6.21 4.77
N ASN A 184 2.01 -6.03 5.13
CA ASN A 184 1.54 -4.95 6.01
C ASN A 184 0.22 -5.36 6.70
N GLN A 185 -0.24 -4.51 7.63
CA GLN A 185 -1.40 -4.86 8.44
C GLN A 185 -2.72 -4.92 7.64
N ALA A 186 -2.86 -4.11 6.58
CA ALA A 186 -4.04 -4.10 5.75
C ALA A 186 -4.18 -5.39 4.92
N GLU A 187 -3.09 -5.88 4.34
CA GLU A 187 -3.07 -7.17 3.65
C GLU A 187 -3.44 -8.32 4.60
N PHE A 188 -2.85 -8.33 5.80
CA PHE A 188 -3.16 -9.32 6.84
C PHE A 188 -4.64 -9.31 7.24
N ARG A 189 -5.21 -8.12 7.51
CA ARG A 189 -6.62 -7.96 7.87
C ARG A 189 -7.54 -8.47 6.76
N TYR A 190 -7.21 -8.17 5.49
CA TYR A 190 -7.96 -8.67 4.34
C TYR A 190 -7.91 -10.20 4.28
N ALA A 191 -6.71 -10.78 4.39
CA ALA A 191 -6.51 -12.22 4.29
C ALA A 191 -7.23 -13.00 5.40
N ILE A 192 -7.13 -12.54 6.66
CA ILE A 192 -7.87 -13.14 7.77
C ILE A 192 -9.37 -13.06 7.54
N ARG A 193 -9.88 -11.92 7.06
CA ARG A 193 -11.32 -11.80 6.80
C ARG A 193 -11.81 -12.79 5.74
N ASP A 194 -11.01 -13.00 4.71
CA ASP A 194 -11.31 -13.93 3.61
C ASP A 194 -11.31 -15.39 4.10
N ILE A 195 -10.31 -15.81 4.88
CA ILE A 195 -10.20 -17.18 5.43
C ILE A 195 -11.39 -17.55 6.32
N TYR A 196 -11.93 -16.58 7.07
CA TYR A 196 -13.04 -16.82 8.01
C TYR A 196 -14.43 -16.57 7.38
N ASP A 197 -14.54 -16.46 6.05
CA ASP A 197 -15.79 -16.15 5.35
C ASP A 197 -16.51 -14.93 5.96
N HIS A 198 -15.73 -13.92 6.36
CA HIS A 198 -16.24 -12.70 6.98
C HIS A 198 -17.00 -12.92 8.31
N LYS A 199 -16.83 -14.06 8.98
CA LYS A 199 -17.55 -14.41 10.22
C LYS A 199 -16.66 -14.47 11.43
N CYS A 200 -17.17 -14.02 12.58
CA CYS A 200 -16.44 -14.15 13.83
C CYS A 200 -16.21 -15.63 14.15
N CYS A 201 -14.97 -15.99 14.47
CA CYS A 201 -14.58 -17.37 14.78
C CYS A 201 -15.23 -17.95 16.05
N ILE A 202 -15.77 -17.09 16.91
CA ILE A 202 -16.44 -17.47 18.16
C ILE A 202 -17.94 -17.65 17.96
N THR A 203 -18.60 -16.71 17.27
CA THR A 203 -20.06 -16.74 17.11
C THR A 203 -20.52 -17.44 15.84
N GLY A 204 -19.65 -17.58 14.83
CA GLY A 204 -20.02 -18.03 13.48
C GLY A 204 -20.81 -16.99 12.68
N GLU A 205 -20.95 -15.77 13.19
CA GLU A 205 -21.80 -14.72 12.63
C GLU A 205 -21.04 -13.40 12.46
N SER A 206 -21.59 -12.51 11.64
CA SER A 206 -21.15 -11.12 11.52
C SER A 206 -22.33 -10.20 11.21
N ILE A 207 -22.17 -8.94 11.60
CA ILE A 207 -23.05 -7.84 11.20
C ILE A 207 -22.34 -7.15 10.04
N ASP A 208 -22.84 -7.38 8.83
CA ASP A 208 -22.34 -6.80 7.59
C ASP A 208 -23.40 -5.89 6.98
N THR A 209 -23.03 -4.63 6.75
CA THR A 209 -23.90 -3.60 6.16
C THR A 209 -23.65 -3.40 4.67
N GLY A 210 -22.70 -4.13 4.07
CA GLY A 210 -22.17 -3.91 2.73
C GLY A 210 -21.09 -2.83 2.67
N GLU A 211 -21.14 -1.83 3.55
CA GLU A 211 -20.11 -0.80 3.69
C GLU A 211 -19.09 -1.16 4.76
N THR A 212 -19.57 -1.73 5.86
CA THR A 212 -18.75 -2.07 7.03
C THR A 212 -19.19 -3.41 7.62
N ILE A 213 -18.22 -4.11 8.20
CA ILE A 213 -18.42 -5.35 8.92
C ILE A 213 -17.96 -5.20 10.37
N ASN A 214 -18.72 -5.75 11.32
CA ASN A 214 -18.40 -5.66 12.75
C ASN A 214 -17.30 -6.65 13.21
N CYS A 215 -16.43 -7.07 12.30
CA CYS A 215 -15.39 -8.05 12.56
C CYS A 215 -14.01 -7.48 12.24
N GLN A 216 -13.02 -7.83 13.06
CA GLN A 216 -11.64 -7.41 12.93
C GLN A 216 -10.69 -8.59 13.07
N ALA A 217 -9.57 -8.53 12.38
CA ALA A 217 -8.48 -9.50 12.54
C ALA A 217 -7.71 -9.18 13.81
N ALA A 218 -7.82 -10.07 14.81
CA ALA A 218 -7.05 -10.06 16.03
C ALA A 218 -5.76 -10.86 15.85
N HIS A 219 -4.64 -10.36 16.36
CA HIS A 219 -3.39 -11.11 16.41
C HIS A 219 -3.40 -12.06 17.61
N ILE A 220 -3.04 -13.33 17.42
CA ILE A 220 -2.88 -14.28 18.54
C ILE A 220 -1.70 -13.86 19.42
N LYS A 221 -0.53 -13.72 18.81
CA LYS A 221 0.64 -13.09 19.39
C LYS A 221 0.63 -11.62 18.98
N PRO A 222 0.46 -10.67 19.92
CA PRO A 222 0.38 -9.26 19.58
C PRO A 222 1.64 -8.77 18.87
N TRP A 223 1.48 -7.81 17.96
CA TRP A 223 2.59 -7.20 17.22
C TRP A 223 3.68 -6.63 18.15
N GLN A 224 3.27 -6.01 19.27
CA GLN A 224 4.19 -5.48 20.30
C GLN A 224 5.12 -6.53 20.93
N PHE A 225 4.79 -7.83 20.80
CA PHE A 225 5.60 -8.95 21.27
C PHE A 225 6.25 -9.73 20.11
N ASN A 226 6.47 -9.09 18.96
CA ASN A 226 6.97 -9.73 17.73
C ASN A 226 6.02 -10.82 17.20
N GLY A 227 4.72 -10.55 17.17
CA GLY A 227 3.78 -11.27 16.31
C GLY A 227 4.04 -10.94 14.84
N ASN A 228 3.80 -11.88 13.94
CA ASN A 228 3.93 -11.65 12.50
C ASN A 228 2.55 -11.45 11.85
N HIS A 229 2.55 -11.07 10.58
CA HIS A 229 1.36 -10.98 9.74
C HIS A 229 1.07 -12.30 9.01
N SER A 230 1.37 -13.46 9.63
CA SER A 230 0.92 -14.76 9.13
C SER A 230 -0.53 -14.98 9.51
N THR A 231 -1.28 -15.65 8.65
CA THR A 231 -2.65 -16.10 8.93
C THR A 231 -2.74 -17.04 10.14
N ASP A 232 -1.71 -17.82 10.41
CA ASP A 232 -1.60 -18.65 11.64
C ASP A 232 -1.54 -17.83 12.92
N ASN A 233 -1.20 -16.55 12.81
CA ASN A 233 -1.16 -15.62 13.92
C ASN A 233 -2.41 -14.71 13.94
N GLY A 234 -3.48 -15.06 13.23
CA GLY A 234 -4.67 -14.23 13.13
C GLY A 234 -5.98 -14.98 13.32
N MET A 235 -6.94 -14.28 13.93
CA MET A 235 -8.31 -14.74 14.10
C MET A 235 -9.28 -13.62 13.75
N LEU A 236 -10.38 -13.93 13.08
CA LEU A 236 -11.43 -12.94 12.84
C LEU A 236 -12.41 -12.93 14.02
N MET A 237 -12.52 -11.82 14.74
CA MET A 237 -13.42 -11.68 15.90
C MET A 237 -14.36 -10.50 15.71
N SER A 238 -15.57 -10.56 16.29
CA SER A 238 -16.39 -9.36 16.42
C SER A 238 -15.68 -8.34 17.32
N LEU A 239 -16.02 -7.06 17.19
CA LEU A 239 -15.37 -5.98 17.95
C LEU A 239 -15.34 -6.25 19.46
N ASP A 240 -16.45 -6.75 20.04
CA ASP A 240 -16.55 -7.03 21.47
C ASP A 240 -15.62 -8.19 21.89
N PHE A 241 -15.59 -9.27 21.09
CA PHE A 241 -14.72 -10.41 21.37
C PHE A 241 -13.25 -10.08 21.17
N HIS A 242 -12.91 -9.28 20.15
CA HIS A 242 -11.56 -8.80 19.94
C HIS A 242 -11.07 -8.00 21.14
N TRP A 243 -11.87 -7.05 21.62
CA TRP A 243 -11.54 -6.26 22.81
C TRP A 243 -11.38 -7.14 24.05
N ALA A 244 -12.29 -8.09 24.28
CA ALA A 244 -12.23 -8.98 25.42
C ALA A 244 -11.01 -9.93 25.37
N PHE A 245 -10.65 -10.42 24.18
CA PHE A 245 -9.46 -11.26 23.97
C PHE A 245 -8.17 -10.49 24.30
N ASP A 246 -8.01 -9.29 23.74
CA ASP A 246 -6.83 -8.44 23.97
C ASP A 246 -6.66 -8.03 25.45
N ARG A 247 -7.77 -7.98 26.20
CA ARG A 247 -7.80 -7.69 27.64
C ARG A 247 -7.58 -8.93 28.51
N GLY A 248 -7.47 -10.12 27.92
CA GLY A 248 -7.32 -11.38 28.63
C GLY A 248 -8.58 -11.80 29.40
N CYS A 249 -9.76 -11.35 28.97
CA CYS A 249 -11.03 -11.75 29.58
C CYS A 249 -11.39 -13.21 29.30
N PHE A 250 -10.87 -13.75 28.20
CA PHE A 250 -10.95 -15.17 27.84
C PHE A 250 -9.70 -15.57 27.04
N THR A 251 -9.49 -16.86 26.86
CA THR A 251 -8.48 -17.41 25.94
C THR A 251 -9.02 -18.60 25.16
N ILE A 252 -8.24 -19.07 24.18
CA ILE A 252 -8.49 -20.30 23.45
C ILE A 252 -7.39 -21.29 23.82
N ASP A 253 -7.77 -22.45 24.33
CA ASP A 253 -6.81 -23.48 24.71
C ASP A 253 -6.35 -24.34 23.51
N GLN A 254 -5.44 -25.29 23.76
CA GLN A 254 -4.90 -26.18 22.72
C GLN A 254 -5.94 -27.15 22.13
N SER A 255 -7.11 -27.28 22.76
CA SER A 255 -8.23 -28.06 22.22
C SER A 255 -9.20 -27.18 21.43
N TYR A 256 -8.83 -25.92 21.15
CA TYR A 256 -9.65 -24.91 20.48
C TYR A 256 -10.94 -24.56 21.23
N GLU A 257 -10.92 -24.67 22.56
CA GLU A 257 -12.06 -24.32 23.42
C GLU A 257 -11.84 -22.97 24.12
N ILE A 258 -12.92 -22.21 24.29
CA ILE A 258 -12.92 -20.93 25.01
C ILE A 258 -12.88 -21.20 26.52
N ARG A 259 -12.05 -20.44 27.24
CA ARG A 259 -11.85 -20.51 28.70
C ARG A 259 -11.96 -19.16 29.38
#